data_AF-A0A5J6N4R3-F1
#
_entry.id   AF-A0A5J6N4R3-F1
#
_cell.length_a   1.000
_cell.length_b   1.000
_cell.length_c   1.000
_cell.angle_alpha   90.00
_cell.angle_beta   90.00
_cell.angle_gamma   90.00
#
_symmetry.space_group_name_H-M   'P 1'
#
loop_
_entity.id
_entity.type
_entity.pdbx_description
1 polymer ?
#
loop_
_entity_poly.entity_id
_entity_poly.type
_entity_poly.pdbx_seq_one_letter_code
_entity_poly.pdbx_strand_id
1 'polypeptide(L)'
;MKFQKGKSGNPGGRPKLPAELRDLCRQRTDLAIETLIDICRDKDAPANARANAANLLLNRAWGKNPATDGEGSGDPQKTTLTWMDGNDRKDKASNPPPARS
;
A
#
# COMPACT_ATOMS: atom_id res chain seq x y z
N MET A 1 -22.47 -13.27 -29.13
CA MET A 1 -21.11 -12.70 -29.37
C MET A 1 -20.14 -13.25 -28.32
N LYS A 2 -19.01 -13.83 -28.74
CA LYS A 2 -17.98 -14.40 -27.87
C LYS A 2 -16.90 -13.35 -27.59
N PHE A 3 -16.41 -13.25 -26.35
CA PHE A 3 -15.30 -12.37 -25.98
C PHE A 3 -14.05 -12.68 -26.83
N GLN A 4 -13.47 -11.67 -27.47
CA GLN A 4 -12.24 -11.80 -28.27
C GLN A 4 -11.02 -11.56 -27.37
N LYS A 5 -10.24 -12.62 -27.13
CA LYS A 5 -8.97 -12.55 -26.39
C LYS A 5 -8.04 -11.54 -27.06
N GLY A 6 -7.57 -10.52 -26.33
CA GLY A 6 -6.69 -9.47 -26.84
C GLY A 6 -7.39 -8.15 -27.21
N LYS A 7 -8.73 -8.13 -27.28
CA LYS A 7 -9.51 -6.90 -27.46
C LYS A 7 -10.19 -6.56 -26.13
N SER A 8 -9.56 -5.69 -25.34
CA SER A 8 -10.21 -5.13 -24.14
C SER A 8 -11.59 -4.59 -24.55
N GLY A 9 -12.65 -5.05 -23.87
CA GLY A 9 -14.01 -4.55 -24.09
C GLY A 9 -14.16 -3.06 -23.76
N ASN A 10 -13.17 -2.49 -23.09
CA ASN A 10 -13.04 -1.06 -22.85
C ASN A 10 -11.72 -0.54 -23.46
N PRO A 11 -11.71 -0.21 -24.76
CA PRO A 11 -10.52 0.33 -25.42
C PRO A 11 -10.06 1.67 -24.84
N GLY A 12 -10.93 2.42 -24.14
CA GLY A 12 -10.61 3.69 -23.48
C GLY A 12 -10.07 3.56 -22.05
N GLY A 13 -10.02 2.35 -21.49
CA GLY A 13 -9.64 2.13 -20.09
C GLY A 13 -10.61 2.77 -19.09
N ARG A 14 -10.30 2.66 -17.79
CA ARG A 14 -11.10 3.33 -16.76
C ARG A 14 -10.95 4.85 -16.94
N PRO A 15 -12.04 5.60 -17.17
CA PRO A 15 -11.95 7.04 -17.33
C PRO A 15 -11.29 7.67 -16.10
N LYS A 16 -10.33 8.57 -16.35
CA LYS A 16 -9.56 9.23 -15.29
C LYS A 16 -10.47 10.20 -14.56
N LEU A 17 -10.49 10.13 -13.22
CA LEU A 17 -11.28 11.06 -12.42
C LEU A 17 -10.80 12.49 -12.68
N PRO A 18 -11.70 13.46 -12.93
CA PRO A 18 -11.32 14.88 -13.06
C PRO A 18 -10.51 15.34 -11.83
N ALA A 19 -9.48 16.15 -12.06
CA ALA A 19 -8.57 16.57 -10.98
C ALA A 19 -9.32 17.32 -9.86
N GLU A 20 -10.23 18.21 -10.24
CA GLU A 20 -11.07 18.98 -9.30
C GLU A 20 -11.91 18.08 -8.39
N LEU A 21 -12.53 17.04 -8.95
CA LEU A 21 -13.32 16.09 -8.17
C LEU A 21 -12.45 15.31 -7.20
N ARG A 22 -11.24 14.89 -7.62
CA ARG A 22 -10.29 14.22 -6.74
C ARG A 22 -9.87 15.12 -5.58
N ASP A 23 -9.60 16.38 -5.86
CA ASP A 23 -9.16 17.32 -4.83
C ASP A 23 -10.31 17.70 -3.88
N LEU A 24 -11.54 17.81 -4.38
CA LEU A 24 -12.74 17.93 -3.55
C LEU A 24 -12.91 16.73 -2.62
N CYS A 25 -12.76 15.49 -3.12
CA CYS A 25 -12.83 14.30 -2.29
C CYS A 25 -11.72 14.25 -1.22
N ARG A 26 -10.51 14.71 -1.56
CA ARG A 26 -9.40 14.80 -0.58
C ARG A 26 -9.70 15.82 0.52
N GLN A 27 -10.30 16.95 0.18
CA GLN A 27 -10.71 17.96 1.16
C GLN A 27 -11.78 17.45 2.13
N ARG A 28 -12.62 16.49 1.72
CA ARG A 28 -13.69 15.89 2.54
C ARG A 28 -13.26 14.64 3.32
N THR A 29 -11.96 14.40 3.44
CA THR A 29 -11.43 13.22 4.14
C THR A 29 -11.78 13.23 5.63
N ASP A 30 -11.85 14.42 6.23
CA ASP A 30 -12.31 14.66 7.60
C ASP A 30 -13.70 14.07 7.86
N LEU A 31 -14.69 14.46 7.06
CA LEU A 31 -16.06 13.98 7.15
C LEU A 31 -16.16 12.46 6.94
N ALA A 32 -15.35 11.93 6.02
CA ALA A 32 -15.28 10.49 5.77
C ALA A 32 -14.74 9.73 7.00
N ILE A 33 -13.73 10.26 7.68
CA ILE A 33 -13.17 9.66 8.91
C ILE A 33 -14.20 9.69 10.04
N GLU A 34 -14.88 10.82 10.24
CA GLU A 34 -15.94 10.95 11.26
C GLU A 34 -17.04 9.91 11.03
N THR A 35 -17.50 9.77 9.79
CA THR A 35 -18.53 8.80 9.42
C THR A 35 -18.08 7.36 9.74
N LEU A 36 -16.81 7.01 9.50
CA LEU A 36 -16.29 5.69 9.85
C LEU A 36 -16.26 5.45 11.36
N ILE A 37 -15.90 6.47 12.14
CA ILE A 37 -15.90 6.41 13.61
C ILE A 37 -17.34 6.21 14.12
N ASP A 38 -18.30 6.91 13.54
CA ASP A 38 -19.72 6.77 13.90
C ASP A 38 -20.24 5.37 13.60
N ILE A 39 -19.92 4.83 12.41
CA ILE A 39 -20.25 3.44 12.06
C ILE A 39 -19.62 2.45 13.05
N CYS A 40 -18.37 2.67 13.49
CA CYS A 40 -17.75 1.81 14.50
C CYS A 40 -18.45 1.85 15.86
N ARG A 41 -19.04 3.00 16.23
CA ARG A 41 -19.72 3.22 17.52
C ARG A 41 -21.17 2.75 17.52
N ASP A 42 -21.81 2.76 16.35
CA ASP A 42 -23.19 2.35 16.19
C ASP A 42 -23.37 0.86 16.53
N LYS A 43 -24.22 0.57 17.53
CA LYS A 43 -24.48 -0.80 17.97
C LYS A 43 -25.46 -1.53 17.06
N ASP A 44 -26.29 -0.79 16.34
CA ASP A 44 -27.35 -1.28 15.47
C ASP A 44 -26.85 -1.47 14.03
N ALA A 45 -25.73 -0.85 13.68
CA ALA A 45 -25.05 -1.10 12.41
C ALA A 45 -24.65 -2.58 12.25
N PRO A 46 -24.73 -3.15 11.02
CA PRO A 46 -24.33 -4.52 10.76
C PRO A 46 -22.89 -4.79 11.21
N ALA A 47 -22.65 -5.92 11.86
CA ALA A 47 -21.32 -6.26 12.39
C ALA A 47 -20.20 -6.15 11.35
N ASN A 48 -20.49 -6.55 10.09
CA ASN A 48 -19.54 -6.43 8.98
C ASN A 48 -19.21 -4.97 8.63
N ALA A 49 -20.19 -4.06 8.69
CA ALA A 49 -19.96 -2.63 8.43
C ALA A 49 -18.99 -2.03 9.46
N ARG A 50 -19.16 -2.39 10.74
CA ARG A 50 -18.27 -1.93 11.83
C ARG A 50 -16.87 -2.49 11.72
N ALA A 51 -16.76 -3.78 11.42
CA ALA A 51 -15.47 -4.44 11.21
C ALA A 51 -14.71 -3.84 10.01
N ASN A 52 -15.41 -3.56 8.91
CA ASN A 52 -14.82 -2.89 7.75
C ASN A 52 -14.40 -1.45 8.06
N ALA A 53 -15.23 -0.67 8.75
CA ALA A 53 -14.88 0.68 9.14
C ALA A 53 -13.64 0.71 10.05
N ALA A 54 -13.57 -0.21 11.03
CA ALA A 54 -12.41 -0.36 11.89
C ALA A 54 -11.16 -0.73 11.07
N ASN A 55 -11.24 -1.74 10.20
CA ASN A 55 -10.13 -2.13 9.32
C ASN A 55 -9.63 -0.98 8.44
N LEU A 56 -10.52 -0.15 7.90
CA LEU A 56 -10.14 1.01 7.09
C LEU A 56 -9.35 2.04 7.90
N LEU A 57 -9.79 2.35 9.13
CA LEU A 57 -9.08 3.25 10.04
C LEU A 57 -7.70 2.69 10.42
N LEU A 58 -7.64 1.41 10.81
CA LEU A 58 -6.38 0.75 11.18
C LEU A 58 -5.38 0.77 10.01
N ASN A 59 -5.82 0.38 8.81
CA ASN A 59 -4.98 0.36 7.62
C ASN A 59 -4.48 1.75 7.22
N ARG A 60 -5.21 2.82 7.56
CA ARG A 60 -4.79 4.19 7.28
C ARG A 60 -3.75 4.69 8.29
N ALA A 61 -3.87 4.30 9.55
CA ALA A 61 -3.00 4.73 10.64
C ALA A 61 -1.66 3.97 10.67
N TRP A 62 -1.70 2.64 10.47
CA TRP A 62 -0.51 1.78 10.57
C TRP A 62 -0.07 1.18 9.23
N GLY A 63 -0.78 1.48 8.14
CA GLY A 63 -0.56 0.83 6.85
C GLY A 63 -1.25 -0.53 6.78
N LYS A 64 -1.40 -1.06 5.57
CA LYS A 64 -1.77 -2.47 5.40
C LYS A 64 -0.54 -3.32 5.70
N ASN A 65 -0.70 -4.37 6.51
CA ASN A 65 0.27 -5.45 6.49
C ASN A 65 0.38 -5.95 5.05
N PRO A 66 1.60 -6.15 4.51
CA PRO A 66 1.76 -6.77 3.21
C PRO A 66 1.10 -8.14 3.32
N ALA A 67 -0.01 -8.30 2.60
CA ALA A 67 -0.73 -9.54 2.62
C ALA A 67 0.24 -10.61 2.10
N THR A 68 0.49 -11.64 2.92
CA THR A 68 1.12 -12.88 2.46
C THR A 68 0.10 -13.65 1.62
N ASP A 69 -0.32 -13.03 0.51
CA ASP A 69 -1.22 -13.63 -0.44
C ASP A 69 -0.33 -14.12 -1.59
N GLY A 70 -0.23 -15.44 -1.72
CA GLY A 70 0.46 -16.06 -2.82
C GLY A 70 -0.08 -15.58 -4.17
N GLU A 71 0.84 -15.43 -5.12
CA GLU A 71 0.59 -15.21 -6.55
C GLU A 71 -0.07 -13.87 -6.91
N GLY A 72 0.76 -12.84 -7.08
CA GLY A 72 0.31 -11.58 -7.67
C GLY A 72 1.43 -10.55 -7.74
N SER A 73 2.03 -10.42 -8.92
CA SER A 73 3.11 -9.49 -9.28
C SER A 73 3.01 -8.10 -8.63
N GLY A 74 3.66 -7.96 -7.48
CA GLY A 74 4.05 -6.69 -6.91
C GLY A 74 5.48 -6.88 -6.46
N ASP A 75 6.41 -6.22 -7.14
CA ASP A 75 7.83 -6.30 -6.80
C ASP A 75 7.98 -5.98 -5.30
N PRO A 76 8.46 -6.92 -4.47
CA PRO A 76 8.53 -6.69 -3.04
C PRO A 76 9.42 -5.47 -2.82
N GLN A 77 8.85 -4.42 -2.23
CA GLN A 77 9.63 -3.28 -1.74
C GLN A 77 10.62 -3.86 -0.72
N LYS A 78 11.84 -4.10 -1.19
CA LYS A 78 12.93 -4.68 -0.42
C LYS A 78 13.41 -3.60 0.52
N THR A 79 12.71 -3.42 1.63
CA THR A 79 13.24 -2.68 2.77
C THR A 79 14.36 -3.54 3.34
N THR A 80 15.58 -3.35 2.83
CA THR A 80 16.79 -3.89 3.45
C THR A 80 16.95 -3.19 4.78
N LEU A 81 16.35 -3.77 5.82
CA LEU A 81 16.69 -3.47 7.20
C LEU A 81 18.02 -4.18 7.48
N THR A 82 19.13 -3.49 7.18
CA THR A 82 20.45 -3.98 7.55
C THR A 82 20.57 -3.84 9.06
N TRP A 83 20.36 -4.94 9.77
CA TRP A 83 20.74 -5.04 11.17
C TRP A 83 22.27 -4.96 11.24
N MET A 84 22.81 -3.82 11.67
CA MET A 84 24.21 -3.68 12.04
C MET A 84 24.39 -4.33 13.41
N ASP A 85 24.72 -5.62 13.43
CA ASP A 85 25.23 -6.25 14.63
C ASP A 85 26.62 -5.68 14.94
N GLY A 86 26.79 -5.19 16.16
CA GLY A 86 27.95 -4.42 16.61
C GLY A 86 29.27 -5.20 16.75
N ASN A 87 29.57 -6.16 15.87
CA ASN A 87 30.78 -6.98 15.92
C ASN A 87 31.70 -6.86 14.69
N ASP A 88 31.34 -6.08 13.66
CA ASP A 88 32.16 -5.89 12.43
C ASP A 88 33.32 -4.90 12.60
N ARG A 89 34.08 -5.03 13.69
CA ARG A 89 35.17 -4.10 14.02
C ARG A 89 36.59 -4.63 13.82
N LYS A 90 36.84 -5.78 13.17
CA LYS A 90 38.22 -6.32 13.07
C LYS A 90 38.56 -7.17 11.84
N ASP A 91 38.41 -6.67 10.61
CA ASP A 91 38.95 -7.42 9.45
C ASP A 91 39.21 -6.58 8.18
N LYS A 92 39.40 -5.27 8.32
CA LYS A 92 39.96 -4.43 7.24
C LYS A 92 41.45 -4.19 7.47
N ALA A 93 42.26 -5.23 7.32
CA ALA A 93 43.69 -5.11 7.07
C ALA A 93 44.06 -5.92 5.82
N SER A 94 44.81 -5.26 4.92
CA SER A 94 45.48 -5.77 3.72
C SER A 94 44.62 -6.09 2.48
N ASN A 95 44.53 -5.13 1.56
CA ASN A 95 45.28 -5.22 0.30
C ASN A 95 45.25 -3.86 -0.44
N PRO A 96 46.39 -3.24 -0.82
CA PRO A 96 46.39 -2.03 -1.62
C PRO A 96 46.06 -2.33 -3.11
N PRO A 97 45.44 -1.37 -3.83
CA PRO A 97 45.07 -1.56 -5.24
C PRO A 97 46.30 -1.64 -6.16
N PRO A 98 46.23 -2.41 -7.27
CA PRO A 98 47.37 -2.56 -8.18
C PRO A 98 47.69 -1.26 -8.91
N ALA A 99 48.99 -0.94 -9.00
CA ALA A 99 49.51 0.21 -9.72
C ALA A 99 49.21 0.08 -11.23
N ARG A 100 48.68 1.16 -11.81
CA ARG A 100 48.48 1.32 -13.25
C ARG A 100 49.84 1.50 -13.93
N SER A 101 50.14 0.67 -14.93
CA SER A 101 51.15 0.91 -15.97
C SER A 101 50.45 1.09 -17.31
#